data_AF-A0A9D7H686-F1
#
_entry.id   AF-A0A9D7H686-F1
#
_cell.length_a   1.000
_cell.length_b   1.000
_cell.length_c   1.000
_cell.angle_alpha   90.00
_cell.angle_beta   90.00
_cell.angle_gamma   90.00
#
_symmetry.space_group_name_H-M   'P 1'
#
loop_
_entity.id
_entity.type
_entity.pdbx_description
1 polymer ?
#
loop_
_entity_poly.entity_id
_entity_poly.type
_entity_poly.pdbx_seq_one_letter_code
_entity_poly.pdbx_strand_id
1 'polypeptide(L)'
;MNLGAQLDKLGHGERAVACLLEALRLRADHVPTHKHLAAAYGRLGRYAEAAQLYRQATRLAPQDLELTFDLGVALSRAGDAEGAREQVVILNLSDPAAADRLRSLLRP
;
A
#
# COMPACT_ATOMS: atom_id res chain seq x y z
N MET A 1 -9.10 24.17 -6.31
CA MET A 1 -8.19 23.20 -6.95
C MET A 1 -8.77 22.86 -8.31
N ASN A 2 -7.98 22.97 -9.37
CA ASN A 2 -8.48 22.92 -10.75
C ASN A 2 -8.47 21.49 -11.30
N LEU A 3 -9.53 21.12 -12.02
CA LEU A 3 -9.71 19.83 -12.69
C LEU A 3 -8.50 19.41 -13.53
N GLY A 4 -7.83 20.35 -14.20
CA GLY A 4 -6.63 20.07 -15.01
C GLY A 4 -5.46 19.49 -14.21
N ALA A 5 -5.21 19.94 -12.97
CA ALA A 5 -4.16 19.39 -12.12
C ALA A 5 -4.52 17.99 -11.58
N GLN A 6 -5.81 17.69 -11.45
CA GLN A 6 -6.29 16.36 -11.06
C GLN A 6 -6.13 15.38 -12.24
N LEU A 7 -6.52 15.78 -13.44
CA LEU A 7 -6.33 14.99 -14.67
C LEU A 7 -4.86 14.73 -14.96
N ASP A 8 -4.00 15.73 -14.76
CA ASP A 8 -2.56 15.57 -14.95
C ASP A 8 -1.96 14.58 -13.94
N LYS A 9 -2.33 14.68 -12.65
CA LYS A 9 -1.92 13.72 -11.62
C LYS A 9 -2.41 12.30 -11.93
N LEU A 10 -3.65 12.14 -12.40
CA LEU A 10 -4.19 10.85 -12.80
C LEU A 10 -3.41 10.26 -13.99
N GLY A 11 -3.14 11.07 -15.02
CA GLY A 11 -2.37 10.66 -16.19
C GLY A 11 -0.93 10.23 -15.83
N HIS A 12 -0.27 10.98 -14.95
CA HIS A 12 1.06 10.61 -14.44
C HIS A 12 1.01 9.36 -13.56
N GLY A 13 -0.04 9.19 -12.76
CA GLY A 13 -0.24 8.00 -11.92
C GLY A 13 -0.44 6.74 -12.75
N GLU A 14 -1.29 6.77 -13.77
CA GLU A 14 -1.53 5.62 -14.66
C GLU A 14 -0.28 5.25 -15.48
N ARG A 15 0.49 6.26 -15.94
CA ARG A 15 1.78 6.01 -16.59
C ARG A 15 2.79 5.33 -15.65
N ALA A 16 2.83 5.76 -14.39
CA ALA A 16 3.70 5.13 -13.39
C ALA A 16 3.29 3.66 -13.15
N VAL A 17 1.99 3.38 -13.06
CA VAL A 17 1.46 2.01 -12.95
C VAL A 17 1.91 1.16 -14.13
N ALA A 18 1.77 1.64 -15.37
CA ALA A 18 2.19 0.90 -16.56
C ALA A 18 3.70 0.56 -16.55
N CYS A 19 4.57 1.53 -16.23
CA CYS A 19 6.01 1.28 -16.14
C CYS A 19 6.37 0.26 -15.05
N LEU A 20 5.68 0.31 -13.91
CA LEU A 20 5.94 -0.58 -12.77
C LEU A 20 5.40 -2.00 -13.02
N LEU A 21 4.30 -2.15 -13.76
CA LEU A 21 3.83 -3.45 -14.21
C LEU A 21 4.84 -4.12 -15.15
N GLU A 22 5.41 -3.39 -16.10
CA GLU A 22 6.48 -3.92 -16.95
C GLU A 22 7.73 -4.28 -16.15
N ALA A 23 8.12 -3.46 -15.17
CA ALA A 23 9.21 -3.81 -14.26
C ALA A 23 8.93 -5.10 -13.46
N LEU A 24 7.68 -5.33 -13.08
CA LEU A 24 7.26 -6.55 -12.37
C LEU A 24 7.29 -7.78 -13.28
N ARG A 25 6.98 -7.62 -14.59
CA ARG A 25 7.13 -8.72 -15.57
C ARG A 25 8.58 -9.17 -15.72
N LEU A 26 9.52 -8.23 -15.62
CA LEU A 26 10.95 -8.52 -15.70
C LEU A 26 11.47 -9.14 -14.40
N ARG A 27 10.95 -8.72 -13.24
CA ARG A 27 11.36 -9.23 -11.91
C ARG A 27 10.15 -9.34 -10.97
N ALA A 28 9.52 -10.51 -11.01
CA ALA A 28 8.27 -10.80 -10.29
C ALA A 28 8.42 -10.89 -8.77
N ASP A 29 9.65 -10.97 -8.24
CA ASP A 29 9.98 -11.09 -6.81
C ASP A 29 10.63 -9.83 -6.23
N HIS A 30 10.65 -8.73 -6.98
CA HIS A 30 11.30 -7.50 -6.55
C HIS A 30 10.41 -6.71 -5.58
N VAL A 31 10.73 -6.75 -4.28
CA VAL A 31 9.99 -6.06 -3.20
C VAL A 31 9.78 -4.57 -3.47
N PRO A 32 10.82 -3.78 -3.86
CA PRO A 32 10.62 -2.36 -4.14
C PRO A 32 9.63 -2.09 -5.29
N THR A 33 9.57 -2.97 -6.30
CA THR A 33 8.60 -2.82 -7.40
C THR A 33 7.16 -2.98 -6.89
N HIS A 34 6.90 -3.98 -6.04
CA HIS A 34 5.59 -4.16 -5.43
C HIS A 34 5.20 -2.95 -4.57
N LYS A 35 6.12 -2.46 -3.72
CA LYS A 35 5.91 -1.29 -2.88
C LYS A 35 5.57 -0.05 -3.71
N HIS A 36 6.34 0.24 -4.75
CA HIS A 36 6.12 1.40 -5.60
C HIS A 36 4.82 1.30 -6.41
N LEU A 37 4.48 0.12 -6.91
CA LEU A 37 3.23 -0.11 -7.65
C LEU A 37 2.02 0.02 -6.73
N ALA A 38 2.10 -0.50 -5.50
CA ALA A 38 1.06 -0.35 -4.49
C ALA A 38 0.85 1.12 -4.11
N ALA A 39 1.93 1.87 -3.89
CA ALA A 39 1.87 3.31 -3.62
C ALA A 39 1.27 4.09 -4.81
N ALA A 40 1.57 3.69 -6.05
CA ALA A 40 0.97 4.28 -7.25
C ALA A 40 -0.54 4.03 -7.30
N TYR A 41 -1.00 2.81 -7.04
CA TYR A 41 -2.43 2.52 -6.93
C TYR A 41 -3.11 3.28 -5.79
N GLY A 42 -2.46 3.40 -4.62
CA GLY A 42 -2.97 4.21 -3.51
C GLY A 42 -3.16 5.69 -3.88
N ARG A 43 -2.25 6.27 -4.67
CA ARG A 43 -2.40 7.66 -5.19
C ARG A 43 -3.57 7.80 -6.17
N LEU A 44 -3.95 6.73 -6.86
CA LEU A 44 -5.10 6.67 -7.75
C LEU A 44 -6.41 6.31 -7.02
N GLY A 45 -6.37 6.09 -5.69
CA GLY A 45 -7.53 5.65 -4.90
C GLY A 45 -7.87 4.16 -5.05
N ARG A 46 -7.02 3.39 -5.74
CA ARG A 46 -7.17 1.95 -6.01
C ARG A 46 -6.60 1.13 -4.85
N TYR A 47 -7.20 1.30 -3.68
CA TYR A 47 -6.65 0.77 -2.42
C TYR A 47 -6.70 -0.76 -2.32
N ALA A 48 -7.68 -1.41 -2.95
CA ALA A 48 -7.77 -2.87 -2.98
C ALA A 48 -6.57 -3.47 -3.74
N GLU A 49 -6.22 -2.92 -4.91
CA GLU A 49 -5.05 -3.35 -5.68
C GLU A 49 -3.75 -3.04 -4.94
N ALA A 50 -3.67 -1.88 -4.28
CA ALA A 50 -2.52 -1.54 -3.43
C ALA A 50 -2.32 -2.58 -2.31
N ALA A 51 -3.39 -2.97 -1.62
CA ALA A 51 -3.33 -3.97 -0.56
C ALA A 51 -2.87 -5.35 -1.06
N GLN A 52 -3.28 -5.78 -2.26
CA GLN A 52 -2.81 -7.05 -2.82
C GLN A 52 -1.29 -7.06 -3.06
N LEU A 53 -0.75 -5.96 -3.57
CA LEU A 53 0.69 -5.81 -3.83
C LEU A 53 1.49 -5.68 -2.54
N TYR A 54 1.00 -4.91 -1.57
CA TYR A 54 1.63 -4.87 -0.26
C TYR A 54 1.63 -6.24 0.41
N ARG A 55 0.56 -7.04 0.28
CA ARG A 55 0.52 -8.42 0.77
C ARG A 55 1.54 -9.33 0.07
N GLN A 56 1.82 -9.12 -1.22
CA GLN A 56 2.92 -9.81 -1.90
C GLN A 56 4.27 -9.35 -1.36
N ALA A 57 4.46 -8.05 -1.17
CA ALA A 57 5.69 -7.47 -0.65
C ALA A 57 5.99 -7.96 0.78
N THR A 58 4.99 -8.04 1.68
CA THR A 58 5.17 -8.57 3.04
C THR A 58 5.50 -10.06 3.05
N ARG A 59 5.03 -10.86 2.08
CA ARG A 59 5.45 -12.27 1.95
C ARG A 59 6.91 -12.41 1.52
N LEU A 60 7.39 -11.51 0.67
CA LEU A 60 8.76 -11.51 0.18
C LEU A 60 9.75 -10.93 1.21
N ALA A 61 9.30 -9.95 2.01
CA ALA A 61 10.08 -9.33 3.07
C ALA A 61 9.27 -9.25 4.39
N PRO A 62 9.08 -10.39 5.08
CA PRO A 62 8.22 -10.46 6.27
C PRO A 62 8.73 -9.68 7.49
N GLN A 63 10.01 -9.31 7.48
CA GLN A 63 10.64 -8.52 8.55
C GLN A 63 10.55 -7.01 8.32
N ASP A 64 10.09 -6.58 7.13
CA ASP A 64 9.93 -5.17 6.80
C ASP A 64 8.58 -4.66 7.35
N LEU A 65 8.64 -4.07 8.55
CA LEU A 65 7.47 -3.53 9.24
C LEU A 65 6.86 -2.32 8.51
N GLU A 66 7.61 -1.65 7.63
CA GLU A 66 7.06 -0.57 6.82
C GLU A 66 6.03 -1.12 5.83
N LEU A 67 6.29 -2.28 5.23
CA LEU A 67 5.34 -2.96 4.34
C LEU A 67 4.08 -3.42 5.08
N THR A 68 4.22 -3.88 6.31
CA THR A 68 3.09 -4.26 7.19
C THR A 68 2.24 -3.05 7.54
N PHE A 69 2.87 -1.92 7.85
CA PHE A 69 2.18 -0.66 8.10
C PHE A 69 1.45 -0.16 6.85
N ASP A 70 2.12 -0.10 5.71
CA ASP A 70 1.55 0.33 4.45
C ASP A 70 0.38 -0.58 4.00
N LEU A 71 0.49 -1.89 4.21
CA LEU A 71 -0.60 -2.84 3.99
C LEU A 71 -1.81 -2.49 4.85
N GLY A 72 -1.61 -2.24 6.14
CA GLY A 72 -2.68 -1.85 7.06
C GLY A 72 -3.36 -0.55 6.65
N VAL A 73 -2.58 0.44 6.21
CA VAL A 73 -3.13 1.71 5.69
C VAL A 73 -3.96 1.47 4.44
N ALA A 74 -3.46 0.66 3.50
CA ALA A 74 -4.17 0.34 2.27
C ALA A 74 -5.50 -0.41 2.55
N LEU A 75 -5.49 -1.37 3.48
CA LEU A 75 -6.69 -2.12 3.89
C LEU A 75 -7.73 -1.22 4.56
N SER A 76 -7.30 -0.35 5.48
CA SER A 76 -8.17 0.66 6.10
C SER A 76 -8.87 1.52 5.06
N ARG A 77 -8.12 2.03 4.08
CA ARG A 77 -8.68 2.87 3.00
C ARG A 77 -9.52 2.09 1.98
N ALA A 78 -9.31 0.78 1.86
CA ALA A 78 -10.15 -0.10 1.06
C ALA A 78 -11.47 -0.48 1.77
N GLY A 79 -11.65 -0.07 3.04
CA GLY A 79 -12.81 -0.45 3.86
C GLY A 79 -12.65 -1.80 4.55
N ASP A 80 -11.50 -2.46 4.42
CA ASP A 80 -11.19 -3.71 5.10
C ASP A 80 -10.59 -3.42 6.49
N ALA A 81 -11.48 -3.02 7.41
CA ALA A 81 -11.10 -2.72 8.78
C ALA A 81 -10.60 -3.96 9.55
N GLU A 82 -11.06 -5.16 9.18
CA GLU A 82 -10.63 -6.41 9.81
C GLU A 82 -9.19 -6.73 9.43
N GLY A 83 -8.87 -6.76 8.13
CA GLY A 83 -7.50 -6.97 7.66
C GLY A 83 -6.53 -5.91 8.18
N ALA A 84 -6.97 -4.65 8.30
CA ALA A 84 -6.15 -3.60 8.90
C ALA A 84 -5.88 -3.84 10.41
N ARG A 85 -6.86 -4.37 11.16
CA ARG A 85 -6.67 -4.74 12.58
C ARG A 85 -5.68 -5.88 12.75
N GLU A 86 -5.66 -6.85 11.84
CA GLU A 86 -4.64 -7.90 11.85
C GLU A 86 -3.23 -7.30 11.75
N GLN A 87 -3.04 -6.32 10.86
CA GLN A 87 -1.74 -5.64 10.73
C GLN A 87 -1.37 -4.85 11.99
N VAL A 88 -2.34 -4.25 12.68
CA VAL A 88 -2.10 -3.61 13.99
C VAL A 88 -1.57 -4.62 15.00
N VAL A 89 -2.11 -5.83 15.05
CA VAL A 89 -1.65 -6.87 15.98
C VAL A 89 -0.22 -7.29 15.65
N ILE A 90 0.09 -7.50 14.37
CA ILE A 90 1.44 -7.85 13.91
C ILE A 90 2.44 -6.74 14.29
N LEU A 91 2.11 -5.48 13.99
CA LEU A 91 2.96 -4.34 14.34
C LEU A 91 3.12 -4.20 15.85
N ASN A 92 2.08 -4.44 16.66
CA ASN A 92 2.16 -4.26 18.11
C ASN A 92 3.19 -5.18 18.78
N LEU A 93 3.55 -6.29 18.13
CA LEU A 93 4.58 -7.20 18.61
C LEU A 93 6.01 -6.69 18.37
N SER A 94 6.22 -5.75 17.45
CA SER A 94 7.56 -5.33 17.01
C SER A 94 7.77 -3.81 16.97
N ASP A 95 6.76 -3.06 16.56
CA ASP A 95 6.70 -1.59 16.57
C ASP A 95 5.32 -1.11 17.08
N PRO A 96 5.16 -0.99 18.41
CA PRO A 96 3.93 -0.48 19.01
C PRO A 96 3.56 0.94 18.56
N ALA A 97 4.55 1.78 18.24
CA ALA A 97 4.30 3.15 17.78
C ALA A 97 3.71 3.16 16.36
N ALA A 98 4.15 2.28 15.47
CA ALA A 98 3.49 2.05 14.18
C ALA A 98 2.08 1.48 14.36
N ALA A 99 1.90 0.55 15.30
CA ALA A 99 0.59 -0.03 15.60
C ALA A 99 -0.41 1.03 16.08
N ASP A 100 -0.01 1.95 16.96
CA ASP A 100 -0.85 3.05 17.43
C ASP A 100 -1.20 4.04 16.32
N ARG A 101 -0.23 4.38 15.46
CA ARG A 101 -0.48 5.21 14.28
C ARG A 101 -1.53 4.58 13.37
N LEU A 102 -1.39 3.28 13.06
CA LEU A 102 -2.35 2.58 12.22
C LEU A 102 -3.73 2.45 12.90
N ARG A 103 -3.76 2.15 14.20
CA ARG A 103 -4.99 2.05 15.00
C ARG A 103 -5.78 3.35 15.01
N SER A 104 -5.10 4.51 15.00
CA SER A 104 -5.76 5.81 14.94
C SER A 104 -6.54 6.04 13.64
N LEU A 105 -6.13 5.40 12.54
CA LEU A 105 -6.80 5.47 11.23
C LEU A 105 -8.08 4.62 11.15
N LEU A 106 -8.32 3.75 12.13
CA LEU A 106 -9.49 2.86 12.18
C LEU A 106 -10.60 3.38 13.10
N ARG A 107 -10.42 4.57 13.69
CA ARG A 107 -11.44 5.19 14.53
C ARG A 107 -12.58 5.74 13.65
N PRO A 108 -13.85 5.56 14.05
CA PRO A 108 -15.01 6.06 13.31
C PRO A 108 -15.08 7.60 13.29
#